data_AF-A0A962DXP5-F1
#
_entry.id   AF-A0A962DXP5-F1
#
_cell.length_a   1.000
_cell.length_b   1.000
_cell.length_c   1.000
_cell.angle_alpha   90.00
_cell.angle_beta   90.00
_cell.angle_gamma   90.00
#
_symmetry.space_group_name_H-M   'P 1'
#
loop_
_entity.id
_entity.type
_entity.pdbx_description
1 polymer ?
#
loop_
_entity_poly.entity_id
_entity_poly.type
_entity_poly.pdbx_seq_one_letter_code
_entity_poly.pdbx_strand_id
1 'polypeptide(L)'
;MKQIILILLIILISSCGTQNTKPDINNIVGYESARYNYQQQNFEKAAIEFELLFDKHKSPEFALFAADSYLQLYQYDKSAQLISKINLRNHNLYSLIKAELFLHDNQLQASNSILSNLSIDESNPLWKRFMMLRAKIELAGNQPLEAAKTLINLSKYENDIQISDEIINILLQIPETQLAEALFDINISSLEQGWLEAAYISNSADQDSINDWQRRWPNHPGKIFFSQINSYKNIAVLLPLSGRYKNISKSIQQGMIASLYRNGSFGQRLNFFD
;
A
#
# COMPACT_ATOMS: atom_id res chain seq x y z
N MET A 1 12.55 77.29 -8.22
CA MET A 1 11.31 76.53 -8.48
C MET A 1 11.49 75.08 -8.94
N LYS A 2 12.71 74.58 -9.26
CA LYS A 2 12.93 73.15 -9.61
C LYS A 2 13.27 72.24 -8.43
N GLN A 3 13.70 72.77 -7.28
CA GLN A 3 14.09 71.96 -6.11
C GLN A 3 12.93 71.58 -5.18
N ILE A 4 11.80 72.31 -5.21
CA ILE A 4 10.63 72.00 -4.37
C ILE A 4 9.82 70.81 -4.94
N ILE A 5 9.88 70.59 -6.25
CA ILE A 5 9.18 69.47 -6.92
C ILE A 5 9.85 68.12 -6.60
N LEU A 6 11.14 68.09 -6.27
CA LEU A 6 11.86 66.84 -5.98
C LEU A 6 11.52 66.28 -4.58
N ILE A 7 11.14 67.14 -3.62
CA ILE A 7 10.82 66.70 -2.25
C ILE A 7 9.40 66.13 -2.17
N LEU A 8 8.48 66.57 -3.04
CA LEU A 8 7.10 66.05 -3.07
C LEU A 8 7.00 64.63 -3.66
N LEU A 9 7.97 64.19 -4.44
CA LEU A 9 7.97 62.85 -5.06
C LEU A 9 8.43 61.73 -4.11
N ILE A 10 9.20 62.07 -3.07
CA ILE A 10 9.78 61.08 -2.13
C ILE A 10 8.76 60.67 -1.05
N ILE A 11 7.75 61.50 -0.76
CA ILE A 11 6.74 61.21 0.27
C ILE A 11 5.68 60.21 -0.23
N LEU A 12 5.55 60.00 -1.55
CA LEU A 12 4.55 59.09 -2.13
C LEU A 12 4.99 57.61 -2.21
N ILE A 13 6.23 57.28 -1.84
CA ILE A 13 6.75 55.90 -1.95
C ILE A 13 6.67 55.15 -0.58
N SER A 14 6.26 55.84 0.49
CA SER A 14 6.11 55.24 1.83
C SER A 14 4.71 54.65 2.09
N SER A 15 4.04 54.12 1.06
CA SER A 15 2.94 53.18 1.27
C SER A 15 3.55 51.80 1.44
N CYS A 16 4.13 51.56 2.62
CA CYS A 16 4.43 50.22 3.08
C CYS A 16 3.12 49.43 3.10
N GLY A 17 2.94 48.55 2.11
CA GLY A 17 1.95 47.51 2.17
C GLY A 17 2.15 46.75 3.48
N THR A 18 1.11 46.73 4.31
CA THR A 18 1.01 45.83 5.45
C THR A 18 1.16 44.41 4.92
N GLN A 19 2.37 43.87 4.99
CA GLN A 19 2.58 42.43 4.85
C GLN A 19 1.81 41.80 6.00
N ASN A 20 0.63 41.28 5.70
CA ASN A 20 -0.08 40.37 6.58
C ASN A 20 0.84 39.16 6.77
N THR A 21 1.61 39.17 7.85
CA THR A 21 2.33 38.00 8.31
C THR A 21 1.28 36.95 8.63
N LYS A 22 1.21 35.91 7.79
CA LYS A 22 0.35 34.74 8.06
C LYS A 22 0.73 34.26 9.47
N PRO A 23 -0.22 34.16 10.42
CA PRO A 23 0.10 33.78 11.79
C PRO A 23 0.77 32.39 11.77
N ASP A 24 1.79 32.21 12.61
CA ASP A 24 2.44 30.93 12.80
C ASP A 24 1.39 29.89 13.21
N ILE A 25 1.24 28.86 12.37
CA ILE A 25 0.22 27.82 12.52
C ILE A 25 0.33 27.13 13.88
N ASN A 26 1.54 27.02 14.43
CA ASN A 26 1.77 26.35 15.70
C ASN A 26 1.17 27.09 16.89
N ASN A 27 0.89 28.39 16.75
CA ASN A 27 0.29 29.20 17.82
C ASN A 27 -1.25 29.29 17.72
N ILE A 28 -1.87 28.60 16.77
CA ILE A 28 -3.32 28.60 16.60
C ILE A 28 -3.97 27.66 17.62
N VAL A 29 -4.87 28.22 18.44
CA VAL A 29 -5.64 27.45 19.43
C VAL A 29 -6.37 26.28 18.75
N GLY A 30 -6.14 25.07 19.26
CA GLY A 30 -6.72 23.83 18.74
C GLY A 30 -5.80 23.05 17.80
N TYR A 31 -4.75 23.67 17.24
CA TYR A 31 -3.82 22.99 16.34
C TYR A 31 -3.07 21.83 17.01
N GLU A 32 -2.52 22.06 18.20
CA GLU A 32 -1.79 21.01 18.94
C GLU A 32 -2.69 19.81 19.30
N SER A 33 -3.97 20.06 19.63
CA SER A 33 -4.95 18.98 19.83
C SER A 33 -5.17 18.19 18.54
N ALA A 34 -5.43 18.88 17.43
CA ALA A 34 -5.70 18.25 16.13
C ALA A 34 -4.50 17.40 15.68
N ARG A 35 -3.29 17.95 15.83
CA ARG A 35 -2.04 17.27 15.53
C ARG A 35 -1.80 16.06 16.42
N TYR A 36 -2.08 16.18 17.72
CA TYR A 36 -1.99 15.05 18.65
C TYR A 36 -2.93 13.92 18.23
N ASN A 37 -4.20 14.22 17.95
CA ASN A 37 -5.16 13.21 17.49
C ASN A 37 -4.70 12.52 16.20
N TYR A 38 -4.15 13.28 15.25
CA TYR A 38 -3.61 12.73 14.00
C TYR A 38 -2.44 11.79 14.23
N GLN A 39 -1.49 12.17 15.09
CA GLN A 39 -0.33 11.33 15.44
C GLN A 39 -0.72 10.04 16.17
N GLN A 40 -1.78 10.11 17.00
CA GLN A 40 -2.35 8.94 17.68
C GLN A 40 -3.26 8.10 16.78
N GLN A 41 -3.33 8.39 15.47
CA GLN A 41 -4.19 7.72 14.50
C GLN A 41 -5.69 7.80 14.84
N ASN A 42 -6.08 8.77 15.67
CA ASN A 42 -7.48 9.11 15.92
C ASN A 42 -7.98 10.01 14.78
N PHE A 43 -8.08 9.42 13.58
CA PHE A 43 -8.37 10.14 12.35
C PHE A 43 -9.77 10.75 12.35
N GLU A 44 -10.75 10.18 13.04
CA GLU A 44 -12.10 10.75 13.14
C GLU A 44 -12.06 12.12 13.81
N LYS A 45 -11.43 12.18 14.99
CA LYS A 45 -11.31 13.44 15.73
C LYS A 45 -10.37 14.42 15.03
N ALA A 46 -9.25 13.93 14.49
CA ALA A 46 -8.31 14.76 13.74
C ALA A 46 -8.97 15.42 12.53
N ALA A 47 -9.75 14.67 11.74
CA ALA A 47 -10.44 15.19 10.57
C ALA A 47 -11.36 16.36 10.93
N ILE A 48 -12.19 16.19 11.96
CA ILE A 48 -13.13 17.21 12.44
C ILE A 48 -12.37 18.45 12.94
N GLU A 49 -11.37 18.28 13.78
CA GLU A 49 -10.61 19.41 14.36
C GLU A 49 -9.86 20.19 13.27
N PHE A 50 -9.21 19.51 12.32
CA PHE A 50 -8.54 20.17 11.21
C PHE A 50 -9.51 20.83 10.23
N GLU A 51 -10.69 20.25 9.99
CA GLU A 51 -11.70 20.88 9.14
C GLU A 51 -12.24 22.16 9.78
N LEU A 52 -12.50 22.16 11.09
CA LEU A 52 -12.90 23.37 11.84
C LEU A 52 -11.81 24.45 11.77
N LEU A 53 -10.54 24.07 11.94
CA LEU A 53 -9.40 24.99 11.81
C LEU A 53 -9.30 25.53 10.38
N PHE A 54 -9.50 24.68 9.37
CA PHE A 54 -9.54 25.11 7.98
C PHE A 54 -10.68 26.09 7.75
N ASP A 55 -11.87 25.84 8.28
CA ASP A 55 -13.02 26.73 8.10
C ASP A 55 -12.79 28.11 8.69
N LYS A 56 -12.12 28.19 9.84
CA LYS A 56 -11.81 29.44 10.53
C LYS A 56 -10.64 30.21 9.91
N HIS A 57 -9.57 29.50 9.52
CA HIS A 57 -8.30 30.13 9.15
C HIS A 57 -7.98 30.06 7.65
N LYS A 58 -8.71 29.24 6.89
CA LYS A 58 -8.53 28.99 5.45
C LYS A 58 -7.09 28.58 5.06
N SER A 59 -6.36 27.98 6.00
CA SER A 59 -4.98 27.53 5.76
C SER A 59 -4.96 26.19 5.00
N PRO A 60 -4.30 26.09 3.84
CA PRO A 60 -4.27 24.86 3.06
C PRO A 60 -3.75 23.62 3.81
N GLU A 61 -2.84 23.85 4.75
CA GLU A 61 -2.25 22.81 5.59
C GLU A 61 -3.30 22.11 6.46
N PHE A 62 -4.29 22.85 6.98
CA PHE A 62 -5.40 22.27 7.74
C PHE A 62 -6.32 21.43 6.86
N ALA A 63 -6.68 21.94 5.68
CA ALA A 63 -7.44 21.14 4.71
C ALA A 63 -6.68 19.88 4.29
N LEU A 64 -5.35 19.96 4.17
CA LEU A 64 -4.52 18.81 3.82
C LEU A 64 -4.57 17.72 4.90
N PHE A 65 -4.38 18.06 6.17
CA PHE A 65 -4.46 17.07 7.26
C PHE A 65 -5.88 16.55 7.50
N ALA A 66 -6.90 17.39 7.33
CA ALA A 66 -8.29 16.95 7.36
C ALA A 66 -8.60 15.97 6.22
N ALA A 67 -8.19 16.30 4.99
CA ALA A 67 -8.37 15.45 3.83
C ALA A 67 -7.66 14.11 4.00
N ASP A 68 -6.44 14.13 4.55
CA ASP A 68 -5.69 12.91 4.81
C ASP A 68 -6.38 12.04 5.87
N SER A 69 -6.84 12.65 6.96
CA SER A 69 -7.57 11.95 8.02
C SER A 69 -8.84 11.29 7.48
N TYR A 70 -9.61 12.00 6.65
CA TYR A 70 -10.79 11.42 5.99
C TYR A 70 -10.44 10.28 5.04
N LEU A 71 -9.31 10.37 4.34
CA LEU A 71 -8.82 9.31 3.48
C LEU A 71 -8.50 8.03 4.27
N GLN A 72 -7.85 8.16 5.44
CA GLN A 72 -7.58 7.02 6.34
C GLN A 72 -8.86 6.37 6.89
N LEU A 73 -9.97 7.11 6.91
CA LEU A 73 -11.30 6.63 7.29
C LEU A 73 -12.12 6.12 6.10
N TYR A 74 -11.53 6.01 4.91
CA TYR A 74 -12.21 5.64 3.66
C TYR A 74 -13.35 6.61 3.27
N GLN A 75 -13.33 7.84 3.78
CA GLN A 75 -14.29 8.91 3.44
C GLN A 75 -13.78 9.70 2.23
N TYR A 76 -13.67 9.03 1.08
CA TYR A 76 -13.07 9.55 -0.15
C TYR A 76 -13.73 10.85 -0.64
N ASP A 77 -15.07 10.95 -0.58
CA ASP A 77 -15.80 12.14 -1.02
C ASP A 77 -15.39 13.40 -0.22
N LYS A 78 -15.29 13.29 1.10
CA LYS A 78 -14.87 14.42 1.96
C LYS A 78 -13.42 14.80 1.71
N SER A 79 -12.56 13.80 1.56
CA SER A 79 -11.15 14.02 1.22
C SER A 79 -11.03 14.76 -0.12
N ALA A 80 -11.71 14.29 -1.17
CA ALA A 80 -11.74 14.91 -2.49
C ALA A 80 -12.29 16.35 -2.44
N GLN A 81 -13.37 16.59 -1.69
CA GLN A 81 -13.93 17.93 -1.51
C GLN A 81 -12.92 18.90 -0.90
N LEU A 82 -12.17 18.48 0.13
CA LEU A 82 -11.15 19.34 0.75
C LEU A 82 -9.94 19.56 -0.16
N ILE A 83 -9.47 18.51 -0.82
CA ILE A 83 -8.36 18.59 -1.78
C ILE A 83 -8.69 19.52 -2.95
N SER A 84 -9.94 19.55 -3.41
CA SER A 84 -10.38 20.45 -4.49
C SER A 84 -10.30 21.94 -4.12
N LYS A 85 -10.34 22.27 -2.82
CA LYS A 85 -10.28 23.64 -2.30
C LYS A 85 -8.85 24.17 -2.16
N ILE A 86 -7.84 23.33 -2.32
CA ILE A 86 -6.43 23.68 -2.12
C ILE A 86 -5.56 23.30 -3.32
N ASN A 87 -4.47 24.04 -3.50
CA ASN A 87 -3.47 23.73 -4.51
C ASN A 87 -2.07 23.88 -3.91
N LEU A 88 -1.45 22.75 -3.58
CA LEU A 88 -0.12 22.68 -2.98
C LEU A 88 0.84 22.01 -3.96
N ARG A 89 1.40 22.82 -4.88
CA ARG A 89 2.43 22.34 -5.81
C ARG A 89 3.65 21.84 -5.04
N ASN A 90 4.23 20.72 -5.49
CA ASN A 90 5.44 20.11 -4.92
C ASN A 90 5.30 19.68 -3.45
N HIS A 91 4.08 19.50 -2.94
CA HIS A 91 3.86 18.96 -1.60
C HIS A 91 3.63 17.45 -1.68
N ASN A 92 4.50 16.66 -1.05
CA ASN A 92 4.49 15.19 -1.14
C ASN A 92 3.17 14.59 -0.65
N LEU A 93 2.73 14.94 0.57
CA LEU A 93 1.47 14.43 1.12
C LEU A 93 0.24 14.78 0.24
N TYR A 94 0.14 16.03 -0.23
CA TYR A 94 -0.93 16.44 -1.15
C TYR A 94 -0.96 15.58 -2.42
N SER A 95 0.23 15.30 -2.96
CA SER A 95 0.36 14.49 -4.17
C SER A 95 0.00 13.02 -3.91
N LEU A 96 0.40 12.45 -2.77
CA LEU A 96 -0.01 11.10 -2.37
C LEU A 96 -1.53 10.96 -2.21
N ILE A 97 -2.17 11.90 -1.51
CA ILE A 97 -3.63 11.91 -1.35
C ILE A 97 -4.32 11.99 -2.72
N LYS A 98 -3.86 12.87 -3.61
CA LYS A 98 -4.41 12.95 -4.98
C LYS A 98 -4.24 11.65 -5.77
N ALA A 99 -3.08 11.01 -5.68
CA ALA A 99 -2.85 9.75 -6.35
C ALA A 99 -3.76 8.63 -5.79
N GLU A 100 -3.97 8.59 -4.48
CA GLU A 100 -4.91 7.65 -3.82
C GLU A 100 -6.35 7.88 -4.24
N LEU A 101 -6.81 9.13 -4.28
CA LEU A 101 -8.14 9.48 -4.77
C LEU A 101 -8.33 9.08 -6.24
N PHE A 102 -7.33 9.37 -7.10
CA PHE A 102 -7.40 8.93 -8.49
C PHE A 102 -7.41 7.42 -8.64
N LEU A 103 -6.65 6.69 -7.82
CA LEU A 103 -6.67 5.23 -7.84
C LEU A 103 -8.05 4.70 -7.42
N HIS A 104 -8.65 5.28 -6.37
CA HIS A 104 -10.01 4.95 -5.93
C HIS A 104 -11.06 5.17 -7.03
N ASP A 105 -10.93 6.27 -7.77
CA ASP A 105 -11.82 6.62 -8.89
C ASP A 105 -11.53 5.82 -10.18
N ASN A 106 -10.69 4.77 -10.13
CA ASN A 106 -10.21 3.98 -11.27
C ASN A 106 -9.47 4.80 -12.35
N GLN A 107 -8.94 5.97 -11.98
CA GLN A 107 -8.13 6.82 -12.86
C GLN A 107 -6.65 6.45 -12.77
N LEU A 108 -6.34 5.21 -13.14
CA LEU A 108 -5.01 4.62 -12.99
C LEU A 108 -3.90 5.48 -13.61
N GLN A 109 -4.10 5.97 -14.84
CA GLN A 109 -3.11 6.79 -15.54
C GLN A 109 -2.83 8.11 -14.81
N ALA A 110 -3.86 8.75 -14.27
CA ALA A 110 -3.71 10.00 -13.51
C ALA A 110 -2.98 9.74 -12.18
N SER A 111 -3.33 8.66 -11.49
CA SER A 111 -2.67 8.22 -10.26
C SER A 111 -1.18 7.95 -10.49
N ASN A 112 -0.85 7.13 -11.50
CA ASN A 112 0.52 6.80 -11.85
C ASN A 112 1.32 8.03 -12.31
N SER A 113 0.70 8.95 -13.07
CA SER A 113 1.35 10.18 -13.51
C SER A 113 1.73 11.08 -12.33
N ILE A 114 0.93 11.16 -11.28
CA ILE A 114 1.31 11.90 -10.07
C ILE A 114 2.47 11.19 -9.38
N LEU A 115 2.34 9.88 -9.15
CA LEU A 115 3.32 9.12 -8.36
C LEU A 115 4.70 9.05 -9.04
N SER A 116 4.74 8.98 -10.38
CA SER A 116 5.97 8.94 -11.17
C SER A 116 6.79 10.25 -11.08
N ASN A 117 6.13 11.37 -10.77
CA ASN A 117 6.79 12.67 -10.61
C ASN A 117 7.24 12.94 -9.17
N LEU A 118 6.89 12.06 -8.23
CA LEU A 118 7.30 12.19 -6.83
C LEU A 118 8.64 11.50 -6.60
N SER A 119 9.56 12.25 -5.98
CA SER A 119 10.83 11.72 -5.47
C SER A 119 10.75 11.69 -3.94
N ILE A 120 10.49 10.51 -3.39
CA ILE A 120 10.42 10.25 -1.94
C ILE A 120 11.40 9.11 -1.67
N ASP A 121 12.42 9.36 -0.86
CA ASP A 121 13.42 8.37 -0.44
C ASP A 121 13.12 7.79 0.95
N GLU A 122 13.86 6.76 1.36
CA GLU A 122 13.68 6.04 2.63
C GLU A 122 13.82 6.91 3.89
N SER A 123 14.44 8.09 3.81
CA SER A 123 14.54 9.01 4.95
C SER A 123 13.24 9.78 5.20
N ASN A 124 12.33 9.81 4.22
CA ASN A 124 11.07 10.53 4.31
C ASN A 124 10.02 9.70 5.08
N PRO A 125 9.31 10.29 6.06
CA PRO A 125 8.23 9.60 6.78
C PRO A 125 7.09 9.07 5.89
N LEU A 126 6.92 9.62 4.69
CA LEU A 126 5.90 9.20 3.73
C LEU A 126 6.36 8.05 2.82
N TRP A 127 7.61 7.59 2.93
CA TRP A 127 8.19 6.61 2.03
C TRP A 127 7.45 5.27 2.03
N LYS A 128 7.10 4.74 3.21
CA LYS A 128 6.29 3.52 3.32
C LYS A 128 4.97 3.66 2.54
N ARG A 129 4.23 4.74 2.80
CA ARG A 129 2.96 5.02 2.14
C ARG A 129 3.11 5.16 0.63
N PHE A 130 4.16 5.85 0.18
CA PHE A 130 4.50 5.97 -1.23
C PHE A 130 4.76 4.61 -1.88
N MET A 131 5.57 3.75 -1.25
CA MET A 131 5.88 2.41 -1.74
C MET A 131 4.64 1.51 -1.78
N MET A 132 3.81 1.54 -0.73
CA MET A 132 2.54 0.81 -0.70
C MET A 132 1.57 1.28 -1.80
N LEU A 133 1.46 2.59 -2.02
CA LEU A 133 0.63 3.14 -3.09
C LEU A 133 1.17 2.75 -4.48
N ARG A 134 2.49 2.76 -4.66
CA ARG A 134 3.14 2.31 -5.89
C ARG A 134 2.77 0.87 -6.23
N ALA A 135 2.90 -0.04 -5.27
CA ALA A 135 2.52 -1.44 -5.45
C ALA A 135 1.03 -1.59 -5.80
N LYS A 136 0.13 -0.83 -5.15
CA LYS A 136 -1.31 -0.84 -5.48
C LYS A 136 -1.60 -0.36 -6.91
N ILE A 137 -0.90 0.68 -7.37
CA ILE A 137 -1.01 1.18 -8.75
C ILE A 137 -0.48 0.14 -9.75
N GLU A 138 0.65 -0.50 -9.45
CA GLU A 138 1.23 -1.56 -10.29
C GLU A 138 0.27 -2.76 -10.41
N LEU A 139 -0.34 -3.19 -9.31
CA LEU A 139 -1.39 -4.22 -9.33
C LEU A 139 -2.60 -3.81 -10.17
N ALA A 140 -3.12 -2.60 -9.95
CA ALA A 140 -4.24 -2.08 -10.73
C ALA A 140 -3.90 -1.96 -12.23
N GLY A 141 -2.61 -1.77 -12.55
CA GLY A 141 -2.06 -1.78 -13.90
C GLY A 141 -1.67 -3.15 -14.44
N ASN A 142 -2.11 -4.24 -13.80
CA ASN A 142 -1.81 -5.62 -14.19
C ASN A 142 -0.31 -5.94 -14.26
N GLN A 143 0.47 -5.39 -13.33
CA GLN A 143 1.91 -5.62 -13.16
C GLN A 143 2.21 -6.24 -11.78
N PRO A 144 1.74 -7.47 -11.51
CA PRO A 144 1.88 -8.09 -10.19
C PRO A 144 3.34 -8.38 -9.80
N LEU A 145 4.20 -8.70 -10.77
CA LEU A 145 5.62 -8.91 -10.49
C LEU A 145 6.29 -7.62 -10.00
N GLU A 146 6.06 -6.50 -10.68
CA GLU A 146 6.61 -5.20 -10.26
C GLU A 146 6.05 -4.77 -8.90
N ALA A 147 4.75 -4.97 -8.66
CA ALA A 147 4.16 -4.73 -7.35
C ALA A 147 4.82 -5.54 -6.23
N ALA A 148 5.06 -6.83 -6.46
CA ALA A 148 5.76 -7.68 -5.51
C ALA A 148 7.20 -7.18 -5.28
N LYS A 149 7.94 -6.84 -6.34
CA LYS A 149 9.30 -6.28 -6.23
C LYS A 149 9.32 -4.97 -5.44
N THR A 150 8.34 -4.09 -5.65
CA THR A 150 8.17 -2.85 -4.88
C THR A 150 8.00 -3.16 -3.39
N LEU A 151 7.12 -4.09 -3.01
CA LEU A 151 6.90 -4.46 -1.61
C LEU A 151 8.09 -5.23 -1.00
N ILE A 152 8.77 -6.07 -1.78
CA ILE A 152 10.01 -6.73 -1.35
C ILE A 152 11.07 -5.67 -1.04
N ASN A 153 11.21 -4.65 -1.88
CA ASN A 153 12.12 -3.54 -1.61
C ASN A 153 11.75 -2.78 -0.33
N LEU A 154 10.45 -2.56 -0.09
CA LEU A 154 9.96 -1.97 1.15
C LEU A 154 10.30 -2.84 2.39
N SER A 155 10.17 -4.16 2.28
CA SER A 155 10.47 -5.10 3.39
C SER A 155 11.94 -5.12 3.82
N LYS A 156 12.87 -4.53 3.04
CA LYS A 156 14.28 -4.37 3.44
C LYS A 156 14.43 -3.50 4.68
N TYR A 157 13.53 -2.53 4.85
CA TYR A 157 13.62 -1.49 5.87
C TYR A 157 12.65 -1.75 7.03
N GLU A 158 11.57 -2.47 6.77
CA GLU A 158 10.55 -2.78 7.77
C GLU A 158 10.25 -4.27 7.78
N ASN A 159 10.50 -4.91 8.92
CA ASN A 159 10.07 -6.29 9.16
C ASN A 159 8.60 -6.30 9.64
N ASP A 160 7.70 -5.96 8.73
CA ASP A 160 6.26 -5.90 8.97
C ASP A 160 5.58 -7.17 8.41
N ILE A 161 4.82 -7.85 9.27
CA ILE A 161 4.08 -9.06 8.89
C ILE A 161 3.05 -8.72 7.80
N GLN A 162 2.43 -7.55 7.84
CA GLN A 162 1.43 -7.14 6.85
C GLN A 162 2.05 -7.00 5.46
N ILE A 163 3.26 -6.46 5.36
CA ILE A 163 3.99 -6.34 4.09
C ILE A 163 4.34 -7.74 3.56
N SER A 164 4.78 -8.63 4.45
CA SER A 164 5.08 -10.01 4.08
C SER A 164 3.84 -10.75 3.55
N ASP A 165 2.70 -10.59 4.19
CA ASP A 165 1.43 -11.19 3.74
C ASP A 165 1.00 -10.63 2.38
N GLU A 166 1.17 -9.32 2.15
CA GLU A 166 0.85 -8.70 0.87
C GLU A 166 1.78 -9.19 -0.26
N ILE A 167 3.08 -9.34 0.01
CA ILE A 167 4.04 -9.96 -0.93
C ILE A 167 3.59 -11.37 -1.32
N ILE A 168 3.27 -12.22 -0.33
CA ILE A 168 2.80 -13.59 -0.57
C ILE A 168 1.55 -13.60 -1.46
N ASN A 169 0.54 -12.81 -1.07
CA ASN A 169 -0.73 -12.76 -1.77
C ASN A 169 -0.59 -12.37 -3.23
N ILE A 170 0.36 -11.46 -3.55
CA ILE A 170 0.65 -11.06 -4.92
C ILE A 170 1.43 -12.17 -5.65
N LEU A 171 2.52 -12.67 -5.06
CA LEU A 171 3.39 -13.65 -5.70
C LEU A 171 2.67 -14.97 -6.04
N LEU A 172 1.71 -15.39 -5.21
CA LEU A 172 0.89 -16.58 -5.47
C LEU A 172 -0.02 -16.44 -6.70
N GLN A 173 -0.28 -15.22 -7.18
CA GLN A 173 -1.09 -14.96 -8.37
C GLN A 173 -0.24 -14.90 -9.65
N ILE A 174 1.08 -14.91 -9.54
CA ILE A 174 1.99 -14.79 -10.68
C ILE A 174 2.20 -16.19 -11.30
N PRO A 175 2.07 -16.33 -12.63
CA PRO A 175 2.36 -17.60 -13.31
C PRO A 175 3.79 -18.07 -13.05
N GLU A 176 3.96 -19.39 -12.87
CA GLU A 176 5.26 -20.02 -12.61
C GLU A 176 6.32 -19.66 -13.68
N THR A 177 5.91 -19.54 -14.94
CA THR A 177 6.82 -19.14 -16.03
C THR A 177 7.38 -17.73 -15.84
N GLN A 178 6.56 -16.78 -15.36
CA GLN A 178 7.01 -15.41 -15.09
C GLN A 178 7.94 -15.36 -13.87
N LEU A 179 7.66 -16.16 -12.84
CA LEU A 179 8.55 -16.31 -11.68
C LEU A 179 9.90 -16.88 -12.11
N ALA A 180 9.90 -17.92 -12.96
CA ALA A 180 11.11 -18.52 -13.49
C ALA A 180 11.92 -17.53 -14.35
N GLU A 181 11.26 -16.79 -15.23
CA GLU A 181 11.89 -15.73 -16.03
C GLU A 181 12.55 -14.66 -15.14
N ALA A 182 11.86 -14.22 -14.09
CA ALA A 182 12.37 -13.21 -13.17
C ALA A 182 13.61 -13.70 -12.38
N LEU A 183 13.70 -15.01 -12.11
CA LEU A 183 14.87 -15.61 -11.46
C LEU A 183 16.14 -15.62 -12.34
N PHE A 184 16.02 -15.42 -13.64
CA PHE A 184 17.17 -15.27 -14.54
C PHE A 184 17.72 -13.84 -14.62
N ASP A 185 17.11 -12.87 -13.93
CA ASP A 185 17.64 -11.50 -13.88
C ASP A 185 18.99 -11.46 -13.15
N ILE A 186 20.03 -11.02 -13.86
CA ILE A 186 21.39 -10.93 -13.34
C ILE A 186 21.56 -9.89 -12.23
N ASN A 187 20.62 -8.95 -12.11
CA ASN A 187 20.64 -7.88 -11.10
C ASN A 187 19.77 -8.19 -9.88
N ILE A 188 19.19 -9.40 -9.81
CA ILE A 188 18.30 -9.79 -8.72
C ILE A 188 19.02 -9.70 -7.37
N SER A 189 18.40 -9.02 -6.40
CA SER A 189 18.94 -8.96 -5.06
C SER A 189 18.71 -10.28 -4.31
N SER A 190 19.56 -10.61 -3.33
CA SER A 190 19.38 -11.85 -2.55
C SER A 190 18.03 -11.94 -1.84
N LEU A 191 17.48 -10.80 -1.39
CA LEU A 191 16.13 -10.74 -0.80
C LEU A 191 15.04 -11.01 -1.84
N GLU A 192 15.17 -10.43 -3.03
CA GLU A 192 14.22 -10.66 -4.13
C GLU A 192 14.28 -12.12 -4.60
N GLN A 193 15.48 -12.65 -4.80
CA GLN A 193 15.70 -14.04 -5.17
C GLN A 193 15.07 -15.00 -4.16
N GLY A 194 15.29 -14.79 -2.86
CA GLY A 194 14.70 -15.64 -1.83
C GLY A 194 13.17 -15.64 -1.88
N TRP A 195 12.53 -14.47 -2.08
CA TRP A 195 11.07 -14.36 -2.22
C TRP A 195 10.54 -15.04 -3.49
N LEU A 196 11.15 -14.79 -4.63
CA LEU A 196 10.72 -15.38 -5.91
C LEU A 196 10.92 -16.90 -5.94
N GLU A 197 12.04 -17.40 -5.42
CA GLU A 197 12.25 -18.84 -5.28
C GLU A 197 11.26 -19.48 -4.32
N ALA A 198 10.93 -18.80 -3.20
CA ALA A 198 9.94 -19.32 -2.26
C ALA A 198 8.56 -19.47 -2.90
N ALA A 199 8.13 -18.44 -3.66
CA ALA A 199 6.89 -18.48 -4.43
C ALA A 199 6.90 -19.60 -5.49
N TYR A 200 7.97 -19.68 -6.28
CA TYR A 200 8.15 -20.72 -7.29
C TYR A 200 8.03 -22.14 -6.69
N ILE A 201 8.73 -22.40 -5.58
CA ILE A 201 8.71 -23.71 -4.91
C ILE A 201 7.35 -23.98 -4.24
N SER A 202 6.69 -22.95 -3.70
CA SER A 202 5.38 -23.12 -3.05
C SER A 202 4.30 -23.64 -4.01
N ASN A 203 4.44 -23.37 -5.31
CA ASN A 203 3.54 -23.89 -6.34
C ASN A 203 3.73 -25.40 -6.59
N SER A 204 4.93 -25.95 -6.35
CA SER A 204 5.25 -27.36 -6.64
C SER A 204 5.11 -28.31 -5.44
N ALA A 205 5.07 -27.77 -4.21
CA ALA A 205 4.88 -28.51 -2.94
C ALA A 205 5.87 -29.66 -2.66
N ASP A 206 7.06 -29.63 -3.27
CA ASP A 206 8.12 -30.62 -3.02
C ASP A 206 8.89 -30.33 -1.73
N GLN A 207 8.88 -31.28 -0.78
CA GLN A 207 9.49 -31.10 0.54
C GLN A 207 11.02 -30.98 0.47
N ASP A 208 11.67 -31.65 -0.49
CA ASP A 208 13.12 -31.56 -0.66
C ASP A 208 13.53 -30.17 -1.16
N SER A 209 12.80 -29.63 -2.13
CA SER A 209 12.96 -28.24 -2.61
C SER A 209 12.76 -27.22 -1.49
N ILE A 210 11.77 -27.42 -0.61
CA ILE A 210 11.55 -26.55 0.55
C ILE A 210 12.73 -26.62 1.52
N ASN A 211 13.20 -27.83 1.86
CA ASN A 211 14.34 -28.02 2.76
C ASN A 211 15.61 -27.38 2.20
N ASP A 212 15.84 -27.52 0.89
CA ASP A 212 16.97 -26.93 0.19
C ASP A 212 16.89 -25.40 0.15
N TRP A 213 15.70 -24.84 -0.07
CA TRP A 213 15.46 -23.41 0.06
C TRP A 213 15.74 -22.92 1.49
N GLN A 214 15.22 -23.59 2.52
CA GLN A 214 15.42 -23.20 3.92
C GLN A 214 16.89 -23.27 4.33
N ARG A 215 17.65 -24.22 3.79
CA ARG A 215 19.10 -24.33 4.02
C ARG A 215 19.88 -23.20 3.34
N ARG A 216 19.46 -22.76 2.14
CA ARG A 216 20.07 -21.62 1.44
C ARG A 216 19.69 -20.28 2.06
N TRP A 217 18.47 -20.16 2.59
CA TRP A 217 17.87 -18.91 3.05
C TRP A 217 17.41 -18.96 4.52
N PRO A 218 18.28 -19.29 5.49
CA PRO A 218 17.87 -19.65 6.86
C PRO A 218 17.14 -18.52 7.61
N ASN A 219 17.47 -17.26 7.32
CA ASN A 219 16.90 -16.08 7.98
C ASN A 219 15.96 -15.27 7.07
N HIS A 220 15.61 -15.81 5.90
CA HIS A 220 14.83 -15.05 4.93
C HIS A 220 13.35 -14.96 5.33
N PRO A 221 12.70 -13.77 5.22
CA PRO A 221 11.31 -13.59 5.63
C PRO A 221 10.34 -14.50 4.85
N GLY A 222 10.66 -14.80 3.58
CA GLY A 222 9.89 -15.71 2.72
C GLY A 222 9.70 -17.14 3.22
N LYS A 223 10.33 -17.55 4.33
CA LYS A 223 10.04 -18.85 4.97
C LYS A 223 8.57 -19.01 5.35
N ILE A 224 7.85 -17.90 5.51
CA ILE A 224 6.41 -17.85 5.78
C ILE A 224 5.55 -18.52 4.69
N PHE A 225 6.03 -18.61 3.43
CA PHE A 225 5.37 -19.41 2.39
C PHE A 225 5.14 -20.86 2.82
N PHE A 226 6.04 -21.41 3.63
CA PHE A 226 6.03 -22.83 4.02
C PHE A 226 5.38 -23.08 5.38
N SER A 227 5.05 -22.03 6.15
CA SER A 227 4.31 -22.19 7.40
C SER A 227 2.84 -22.55 7.14
N GLN A 228 2.28 -22.13 6.00
CA GLN A 228 0.88 -22.38 5.62
C GLN A 228 0.65 -23.78 5.02
N ILE A 229 1.62 -24.33 4.27
CA ILE A 229 1.53 -25.64 3.61
C ILE A 229 1.39 -26.80 4.62
N ASN A 230 1.84 -26.59 5.86
CA ASN A 230 1.82 -27.61 6.92
C ASN A 230 0.57 -27.59 7.83
N SER A 231 -0.42 -26.74 7.55
CA SER A 231 -1.49 -26.44 8.52
C SER A 231 -2.69 -27.38 8.51
N TYR A 232 -3.04 -28.03 7.39
CA TYR A 232 -4.25 -28.87 7.29
C TYR A 232 -3.93 -30.34 7.07
N LYS A 233 -3.52 -31.03 8.13
CA LYS A 233 -3.33 -32.49 8.11
C LYS A 233 -4.64 -33.26 7.95
N ASN A 234 -5.77 -32.69 8.37
CA ASN A 234 -7.08 -33.32 8.29
C ASN A 234 -8.09 -32.33 7.70
N ILE A 235 -8.68 -32.70 6.58
CA ILE A 235 -9.67 -31.89 5.87
C ILE A 235 -10.97 -32.69 5.85
N ALA A 236 -12.03 -32.14 6.43
CA ALA A 236 -13.37 -32.70 6.35
C ALA A 236 -14.08 -32.17 5.11
N VAL A 237 -14.57 -33.06 4.26
CA VAL A 237 -15.26 -32.73 3.01
C VAL A 237 -16.68 -33.25 3.09
N LEU A 238 -17.66 -32.34 3.12
CA LEU A 238 -19.08 -32.66 3.10
C LEU A 238 -19.55 -32.74 1.65
N LEU A 239 -19.97 -33.92 1.23
CA LEU A 239 -20.53 -34.17 -0.10
C LEU A 239 -21.77 -35.05 0.05
N PRO A 240 -22.86 -34.79 -0.67
CA PRO A 240 -24.02 -35.69 -0.69
C PRO A 240 -23.64 -36.97 -1.44
N LEU A 241 -23.10 -37.95 -0.72
CA LEU A 241 -22.67 -39.26 -1.21
C LEU A 241 -23.86 -40.24 -1.31
N SER A 242 -25.05 -39.80 -0.87
CA SER A 242 -26.33 -40.46 -1.07
C SER A 242 -27.35 -39.59 -1.84
N GLY A 243 -28.49 -40.20 -2.17
CA GLY A 243 -29.59 -39.51 -2.86
C GLY A 243 -29.28 -39.09 -4.30
N ARG A 244 -30.00 -38.07 -4.78
CA ARG A 244 -30.02 -37.66 -6.20
C ARG A 244 -28.69 -37.12 -6.74
N TYR A 245 -27.77 -36.73 -5.86
CA TYR A 245 -26.48 -36.11 -6.23
C TYR A 245 -25.27 -37.04 -6.09
N LYS A 246 -25.48 -38.28 -5.63
CA LYS A 246 -24.43 -39.28 -5.37
C LYS A 246 -23.41 -39.41 -6.50
N ASN A 247 -23.85 -39.45 -7.76
CA ASN A 247 -22.95 -39.68 -8.89
C ASN A 247 -22.01 -38.48 -9.13
N ILE A 248 -22.52 -37.25 -9.00
CA ILE A 248 -21.73 -36.03 -9.16
C ILE A 248 -20.73 -35.90 -8.00
N SER A 249 -21.20 -36.11 -6.77
CA SER A 249 -20.37 -36.08 -5.56
C SER A 249 -19.24 -37.11 -5.60
N LYS A 250 -19.49 -38.31 -6.14
CA LYS A 250 -18.44 -39.33 -6.34
C LYS A 250 -17.37 -38.89 -7.33
N SER A 251 -17.74 -38.23 -8.42
CA SER A 251 -16.75 -37.68 -9.37
C SER A 251 -15.90 -36.58 -8.73
N ILE A 252 -16.51 -35.71 -7.91
CA ILE A 252 -15.79 -34.69 -7.14
C ILE A 252 -14.82 -35.33 -6.14
N GLN A 253 -15.29 -36.31 -5.35
CA GLN A 253 -14.48 -37.07 -4.42
C GLN A 253 -13.27 -37.72 -5.12
N GLN A 254 -13.50 -38.37 -6.27
CA GLN A 254 -12.43 -39.00 -7.05
C GLN A 254 -11.42 -37.99 -7.59
N GLY A 255 -11.88 -36.84 -8.08
CA GLY A 255 -11.00 -35.76 -8.52
C GLY A 255 -10.12 -35.21 -7.40
N MET A 256 -10.71 -34.99 -6.22
CA MET A 256 -9.98 -34.53 -5.03
C MET A 256 -8.91 -35.54 -4.58
N ILE A 257 -9.27 -36.84 -4.52
CA ILE A 257 -8.34 -37.91 -4.16
C ILE A 257 -7.21 -38.01 -5.20
N ALA A 258 -7.53 -37.98 -6.49
CA ALA A 258 -6.53 -38.05 -7.56
C ALA A 258 -5.56 -36.86 -7.53
N SER A 259 -6.05 -35.65 -7.22
CA SER A 259 -5.22 -34.47 -7.05
C SER A 259 -4.29 -34.60 -5.84
N LEU A 260 -4.79 -35.12 -4.73
CA LEU A 260 -4.00 -35.32 -3.50
C LEU A 260 -2.82 -36.28 -3.74
N TYR A 261 -3.08 -37.39 -4.46
CA TYR A 261 -2.03 -38.35 -4.81
C TYR A 261 -1.03 -37.80 -5.82
N ARG A 262 -1.47 -36.94 -6.75
CA ARG A 262 -0.59 -36.32 -7.75
C ARG A 262 0.37 -35.30 -7.14
N ASN A 263 -0.08 -34.56 -6.13
CA ASN A 263 0.68 -33.47 -5.52
C ASN A 263 1.58 -33.92 -4.35
N GLY A 264 1.82 -35.23 -4.18
CA GLY A 264 2.77 -35.75 -3.21
C GLY A 264 2.47 -35.38 -1.75
N SER A 265 1.23 -35.00 -1.42
CA SER A 265 0.86 -34.48 -0.10
C SER A 265 0.68 -35.60 0.93
N PHE A 266 1.77 -36.34 1.24
CA PHE A 266 1.78 -37.49 2.15
C PHE A 266 1.36 -37.17 3.61
N GLY A 267 1.19 -35.88 3.95
CA GLY A 267 0.75 -35.42 5.27
C GLY A 267 -0.70 -34.97 5.39
N GLN A 268 -1.46 -34.91 4.28
CA GLN A 268 -2.85 -34.42 4.26
C GLN A 268 -3.84 -35.57 4.11
N ARG A 269 -4.88 -35.61 4.94
CA ARG A 269 -5.95 -36.62 4.92
C ARG A 269 -7.29 -35.96 4.59
N LEU A 270 -7.93 -36.42 3.52
CA LEU A 270 -9.31 -36.07 3.18
C LEU A 270 -10.26 -37.07 3.86
N ASN A 271 -11.14 -36.56 4.72
CA ASN A 271 -12.22 -37.33 5.35
C ASN A 271 -13.55 -36.89 4.74
N PHE A 272 -14.23 -37.79 4.05
CA PHE A 272 -15.50 -37.49 3.38
C PHE A 272 -16.68 -37.86 4.28
N PHE A 273 -17.65 -36.94 4.37
CA PHE A 273 -18.88 -37.10 5.13
C PHE A 273 -20.09 -36.88 4.20
N ASP A 274 -21.17 -37.62 4.47
CA ASP A 274 -22.48 -37.50 3.81
C ASP A 274 -23.44 -36.70 4.71
#